data_AF-A0A0F8U5K0-F1
#
_entry.id   AF-A0A0F8U5K0-F1
#
_cell.length_a   1.000
_cell.length_b   1.000
_cell.length_c   1.000
_cell.angle_alpha   90.00
_cell.angle_beta   90.00
_cell.angle_gamma   90.00
#
_symmetry.space_group_name_H-M   'P 1'
#
loop_
_entity.id
_entity.type
_entity.pdbx_description
1 polymer ?
#
loop_
_entity_poly.entity_id
_entity_poly.type
_entity_poly.pdbx_seq_one_letter_code
_entity_poly.pdbx_strand_id
1 'polypeptide(L)'
;MAKSIDIYNQYPLELDPQSKAISLPPSAAAHYPPAQTAAVTEELQALNQLHRSLITALDPPNIPPPPLPINPKRSAQISKLRDTANAAFRKSNHAEAARLYTFAIEMALTRPGWEPVTLARDELAGLYANRAQAYMSQQAWAEGLQDARASVEAKPVGNVKGWWRGAKCLSEMGRWDEARGFLTRGLDIEGRVAEGAKDLLALLAEVEEGVKRAAAA
;
A
#
# COMPACT_ATOMS: atom_id res chain seq x y z
N MET A 1 -45.75 18.14 24.06
CA MET A 1 -44.63 17.68 24.89
C MET A 1 -43.38 17.79 24.04
N ALA A 2 -42.53 18.78 24.32
CA ALA A 2 -41.26 18.94 23.61
C ALA A 2 -40.42 17.68 23.88
N LYS A 3 -40.18 16.88 22.83
CA LYS A 3 -39.21 15.78 22.92
C LYS A 3 -37.85 16.42 23.22
N SER A 4 -37.14 15.82 24.16
CA SER A 4 -35.75 16.11 24.52
C SER A 4 -34.98 16.71 23.34
N ILE A 5 -34.23 17.79 23.57
CA ILE A 5 -33.20 18.28 22.65
C ILE A 5 -32.45 17.06 22.08
N ASP A 6 -32.59 16.82 20.77
CA ASP A 6 -31.95 15.70 20.09
C ASP A 6 -30.43 15.99 20.03
N ILE A 7 -29.69 15.50 21.02
CA ILE A 7 -28.23 15.65 21.07
C ILE A 7 -27.56 14.78 19.98
N TYR A 8 -28.25 13.74 19.48
CA TYR A 8 -27.79 12.87 18.41
C TYR A 8 -28.96 12.23 17.64
N ASN A 9 -28.68 11.74 16.43
CA ASN A 9 -29.63 10.97 15.61
C ASN A 9 -29.56 9.48 15.98
N GLN A 10 -30.66 8.91 16.47
CA GLN A 10 -30.71 7.51 16.87
C GLN A 10 -30.88 6.58 15.66
N TYR A 11 -29.97 5.61 15.48
CA TYR A 11 -30.11 4.53 14.51
C TYR A 11 -30.50 3.21 15.21
N PRO A 12 -31.49 2.48 14.69
CA PRO A 12 -31.91 1.19 15.24
C PRO A 12 -30.96 0.07 14.78
N LEU A 13 -29.81 -0.06 15.44
CA LEU A 13 -28.79 -1.06 15.13
C LEU A 13 -29.08 -2.40 15.82
N GLU A 14 -28.70 -3.51 15.17
CA GLU A 14 -28.79 -4.86 15.70
C GLU A 14 -27.41 -5.48 15.88
N LEU A 15 -27.19 -6.15 17.01
CA LEU A 15 -25.98 -6.90 17.33
C LEU A 15 -26.24 -8.40 17.13
N ASP A 16 -25.44 -9.04 16.29
CA ASP A 16 -25.41 -10.50 16.19
C ASP A 16 -24.70 -11.09 17.44
N PRO A 17 -25.38 -11.92 18.26
CA PRO A 17 -24.77 -12.49 19.46
C PRO A 17 -23.58 -13.41 19.20
N GLN A 18 -23.49 -14.05 18.03
CA GLN A 18 -22.41 -14.99 17.70
C GLN A 18 -21.20 -14.27 17.12
N SER A 19 -21.40 -13.50 16.05
CA SER A 19 -20.30 -12.80 15.38
C SER A 19 -19.87 -11.51 16.08
N LYS A 20 -20.69 -11.01 17.01
CA LYS A 20 -20.57 -9.68 17.63
C LYS A 20 -20.57 -8.54 16.62
N ALA A 21 -21.04 -8.79 15.39
CA ALA A 21 -21.14 -7.78 14.36
C ALA A 21 -22.38 -6.91 14.58
N ILE A 22 -22.21 -5.60 14.35
CA ILE A 22 -23.29 -4.62 14.39
C ILE A 22 -23.76 -4.35 12.96
N SER A 23 -25.07 -4.32 12.74
CA SER A 23 -25.68 -4.09 11.44
C SER A 23 -26.90 -3.18 11.53
N LEU A 24 -27.25 -2.52 10.43
CA LEU A 24 -28.51 -1.80 10.27
C LEU A 24 -29.50 -2.72 9.54
N PRO A 25 -30.61 -3.16 10.17
CA PRO A 25 -31.53 -4.10 9.56
C PRO A 25 -32.22 -3.46 8.32
N PRO A 26 -32.55 -4.25 7.28
CA PRO A 26 -33.17 -3.73 6.06
C PRO A 26 -34.47 -2.95 6.29
N SER A 27 -35.27 -3.38 7.28
CA SER A 27 -36.50 -2.72 7.69
C SER A 27 -36.26 -1.29 8.18
N ALA A 28 -35.17 -1.06 8.90
CA ALA A 28 -34.77 0.27 9.35
C ALA A 28 -34.11 1.08 8.23
N ALA A 29 -33.23 0.45 7.45
CA ALA A 29 -32.53 1.07 6.33
C ALA A 29 -33.49 1.71 5.30
N ALA A 30 -34.68 1.14 5.12
CA ALA A 30 -35.72 1.66 4.24
C ALA A 30 -36.29 3.03 4.66
N HIS A 31 -36.09 3.45 5.91
CA HIS A 31 -36.58 4.74 6.42
C HIS A 31 -35.60 5.90 6.17
N TYR A 32 -34.41 5.61 5.63
CA TYR A 32 -33.36 6.60 5.38
C TYR A 32 -33.08 6.73 3.87
N PRO A 33 -32.61 7.91 3.41
CA PRO A 33 -32.13 8.08 2.05
C PRO A 33 -31.02 7.06 1.69
N PRO A 34 -30.98 6.56 0.44
CA PRO A 34 -30.00 5.56 0.02
C PRO A 34 -28.54 5.94 0.29
N ALA A 35 -28.19 7.22 0.10
CA ALA A 35 -26.85 7.74 0.37
C ALA A 35 -26.48 7.64 1.87
N GLN A 36 -27.43 7.92 2.77
CA GLN A 36 -27.22 7.83 4.21
C GLN A 36 -27.09 6.36 4.65
N THR A 37 -27.94 5.48 4.13
CA THR A 37 -27.85 4.03 4.40
C THR A 37 -26.53 3.44 3.93
N ALA A 38 -26.03 3.86 2.76
CA ALA A 38 -24.74 3.41 2.25
C ALA A 38 -23.59 3.84 3.17
N ALA A 39 -23.56 5.12 3.56
CA ALA A 39 -22.55 5.63 4.49
C ALA A 39 -22.57 4.93 5.85
N VAL A 40 -23.75 4.73 6.43
CA VAL A 40 -23.88 4.01 7.72
C VAL A 40 -23.43 2.55 7.58
N THR A 41 -23.75 1.90 6.47
CA THR A 41 -23.35 0.52 6.21
C THR A 41 -21.83 0.40 6.09
N GLU A 42 -21.18 1.34 5.40
CA GLU A 42 -19.72 1.41 5.29
C GLU A 42 -19.05 1.61 6.67
N GLU A 43 -19.57 2.53 7.48
CA GLU A 43 -19.07 2.77 8.84
C GLU A 43 -19.25 1.55 9.76
N LEU A 44 -20.38 0.85 9.66
CA LEU A 44 -20.61 -0.39 10.41
C LEU A 44 -19.66 -1.51 9.97
N GLN A 45 -19.33 -1.60 8.69
CA GLN A 45 -18.32 -2.53 8.20
C GLN A 45 -16.93 -2.19 8.77
N ALA A 46 -16.55 -0.91 8.76
CA ALA A 46 -15.30 -0.43 9.37
C ALA A 46 -15.25 -0.73 10.88
N LEU A 47 -16.34 -0.48 11.61
CA LEU A 47 -16.45 -0.78 13.03
C LEU A 47 -16.30 -2.27 13.32
N ASN A 48 -16.95 -3.13 12.53
CA ASN A 48 -16.85 -4.58 12.67
C ASN A 48 -15.43 -5.10 12.36
N GLN A 49 -14.75 -4.51 11.37
CA GLN A 49 -13.35 -4.81 11.07
C GLN A 49 -12.43 -4.37 12.22
N LEU A 50 -12.65 -3.17 12.77
CA LEU A 50 -11.92 -2.67 13.93
C LEU A 50 -12.10 -3.58 15.15
N HIS A 51 -13.33 -3.98 15.48
CA HIS A 51 -13.62 -4.89 16.59
C HIS A 51 -12.85 -6.21 16.47
N ARG A 52 -12.89 -6.86 15.29
CA ARG A 52 -12.14 -8.09 15.04
C ARG A 52 -10.63 -7.88 15.16
N SER A 53 -10.12 -6.75 14.67
CA SER A 53 -8.69 -6.42 14.75
C SER A 53 -8.22 -6.24 16.20
N LEU A 54 -9.02 -5.58 17.05
CA LEU A 54 -8.70 -5.36 18.46
C LEU A 54 -8.65 -6.68 19.23
N ILE A 55 -9.64 -7.56 19.06
CA ILE A 55 -9.68 -8.86 19.73
C ILE A 55 -8.56 -9.79 19.25
N THR A 56 -8.18 -9.72 17.98
CA THR A 56 -7.16 -10.61 17.41
C THR A 56 -5.73 -10.14 17.71
N ALA A 57 -5.52 -8.83 17.77
CA ALA A 57 -4.18 -8.24 17.90
C ALA A 57 -3.78 -7.91 19.34
N LEU A 58 -4.74 -7.81 20.26
CA LEU A 58 -4.51 -7.42 21.65
C LEU A 58 -4.99 -8.51 22.61
N ASP A 59 -4.31 -8.63 23.73
CA ASP A 59 -4.79 -9.37 24.89
C ASP A 59 -5.75 -8.49 25.72
N PRO A 60 -6.63 -9.07 26.55
CA PRO A 60 -7.46 -8.30 27.48
C PRO A 60 -6.60 -7.30 28.29
N PRO A 61 -6.96 -6.00 28.35
CA PRO A 61 -8.29 -5.41 28.17
C PRO A 61 -8.66 -4.98 26.74
N ASN A 62 -7.94 -5.39 25.69
CA ASN A 62 -8.20 -5.03 24.29
C ASN A 62 -8.14 -3.52 23.99
N ILE A 63 -7.40 -2.78 24.82
CA ILE A 63 -7.16 -1.34 24.65
C ILE A 63 -5.83 -1.17 23.91
N PRO A 64 -5.79 -0.44 22.78
CA PRO A 64 -4.55 -0.18 22.07
C PRO A 64 -3.49 0.43 22.99
N PRO A 65 -2.27 -0.13 23.04
CA PRO A 65 -1.15 0.48 23.76
C PRO A 65 -0.72 1.77 23.06
N PRO A 66 0.09 2.63 23.72
CA PRO A 66 0.74 3.73 23.04
C PRO A 66 1.54 3.22 21.81
N PRO A 67 1.69 4.02 20.74
CA PRO A 67 2.35 3.58 19.50
C PRO A 67 3.81 3.11 19.68
N LEU A 68 4.45 3.50 20.78
CA LEU A 68 5.79 3.10 21.16
C LEU A 68 5.75 2.51 22.58
N PRO A 69 6.49 1.42 22.87
CA PRO A 69 7.37 0.66 21.97
C PRO A 69 6.61 -0.28 21.03
N ILE A 70 7.20 -0.55 19.85
CA ILE A 70 6.60 -1.41 18.83
C ILE A 70 6.87 -2.89 19.14
N ASN A 71 5.87 -3.75 18.94
CA ASN A 71 6.06 -5.20 19.00
C ASN A 71 6.86 -5.70 17.77
N PRO A 72 8.07 -6.27 17.94
CA PRO A 72 8.92 -6.64 16.82
C PRO A 72 8.43 -7.88 16.05
N LYS A 73 7.49 -8.65 16.61
CA LYS A 73 7.06 -9.95 16.06
C LYS A 73 6.58 -9.85 14.62
N ARG A 74 5.75 -8.85 14.31
CA ARG A 74 5.18 -8.69 12.96
C ARG A 74 6.26 -8.27 11.96
N SER A 75 7.09 -7.29 12.30
CA SER A 75 8.23 -6.90 11.45
C SER A 75 9.18 -8.07 11.18
N ALA A 76 9.43 -8.94 12.18
CA ALA A 76 10.24 -10.14 11.99
C ALA A 76 9.59 -11.14 11.00
N GLN A 77 8.27 -11.34 11.09
CA GLN A 77 7.54 -12.16 10.12
C GLN A 77 7.59 -11.57 8.71
N ILE A 78 7.44 -10.25 8.57
CA ILE A 78 7.49 -9.55 7.27
C ILE A 78 8.89 -9.71 6.67
N SER A 79 9.94 -9.49 7.47
CA SER A 79 11.31 -9.70 7.04
C SER A 79 11.54 -11.15 6.59
N LYS A 80 11.05 -12.14 7.33
CA LYS A 80 11.19 -13.55 6.98
C LYS A 80 10.52 -13.89 5.64
N LEU A 81 9.31 -13.39 5.39
CA LEU A 81 8.64 -13.57 4.09
C LEU A 81 9.41 -12.89 2.97
N ARG A 82 9.87 -11.65 3.19
CA ARG A 82 10.72 -10.92 2.23
C ARG A 82 12.00 -11.70 1.91
N ASP A 83 12.66 -12.26 2.90
CA ASP A 83 13.90 -13.02 2.69
C ASP A 83 13.65 -14.34 1.95
N THR A 84 12.50 -14.98 2.20
CA THR A 84 12.04 -16.16 1.44
C THR A 84 11.75 -15.79 -0.02
N ALA A 85 11.08 -14.67 -0.27
CA ALA A 85 10.81 -14.15 -1.60
C ALA A 85 12.11 -13.80 -2.34
N ASN A 86 13.06 -13.15 -1.67
CA ASN A 86 14.40 -12.87 -2.20
C ASN A 86 15.15 -14.17 -2.57
N ALA A 87 15.03 -15.23 -1.77
CA ALA A 87 15.64 -16.52 -2.07
C ALA A 87 15.02 -17.16 -3.31
N ALA A 88 13.69 -17.09 -3.47
CA ALA A 88 13.01 -17.53 -4.69
C ALA A 88 13.45 -16.71 -5.92
N PHE A 89 13.57 -15.39 -5.77
CA PHE A 89 14.02 -14.49 -6.84
C PHE A 89 15.44 -14.81 -7.31
N ARG A 90 16.38 -15.08 -6.38
CA ARG A 90 17.77 -15.46 -6.72
C ARG A 90 17.88 -16.80 -7.45
N LYS A 91 16.88 -17.67 -7.32
CA LYS A 91 16.76 -18.93 -8.06
C LYS A 91 16.06 -18.74 -9.41
N SER A 92 15.88 -17.50 -9.86
CA SER A 92 15.15 -17.13 -11.08
C SER A 92 13.68 -17.57 -11.09
N ASN A 93 13.11 -17.95 -9.94
CA ASN A 93 11.68 -18.25 -9.84
C ASN A 93 10.92 -16.95 -9.53
N HIS A 94 10.78 -16.11 -10.56
CA HIS A 94 10.23 -14.76 -10.41
C HIS A 94 8.72 -14.75 -10.10
N ALA A 95 7.96 -15.69 -10.64
CA ALA A 95 6.52 -15.82 -10.36
C ALA A 95 6.27 -16.15 -8.89
N GLU A 96 7.01 -17.12 -8.34
CA GLU A 96 6.90 -17.46 -6.92
C GLU A 96 7.39 -16.33 -6.02
N ALA A 97 8.46 -15.64 -6.41
CA ALA A 97 8.94 -14.46 -5.68
C ALA A 97 7.85 -13.38 -5.60
N ALA A 98 7.16 -13.09 -6.72
CA ALA A 98 6.07 -12.11 -6.75
C ALA A 98 4.92 -12.52 -5.81
N ARG A 99 4.54 -13.81 -5.81
CA ARG A 99 3.51 -14.35 -4.90
C ARG A 99 3.90 -14.18 -3.42
N LEU A 100 5.14 -14.50 -3.07
CA LEU A 100 5.64 -14.35 -1.69
C LEU A 100 5.72 -12.89 -1.26
N TYR A 101 6.09 -11.97 -2.16
CA TYR A 101 6.03 -10.54 -1.87
C TYR A 101 4.60 -10.06 -1.64
N THR A 102 3.62 -10.57 -2.40
CA THR A 102 2.20 -10.23 -2.18
C THR A 102 1.76 -10.58 -0.76
N PHE A 103 2.09 -11.77 -0.25
CA PHE A 103 1.76 -12.10 1.14
C PHE A 103 2.47 -11.21 2.17
N ALA A 104 3.72 -10.83 1.90
CA ALA A 104 4.44 -9.91 2.77
C ALA A 104 3.76 -8.52 2.79
N ILE A 105 3.28 -8.05 1.64
CA ILE A 105 2.54 -6.78 1.51
C ILE A 105 1.20 -6.86 2.25
N GLU A 106 0.42 -7.93 2.07
CA GLU A 106 -0.85 -8.14 2.79
C GLU A 106 -0.65 -8.15 4.31
N MET A 107 0.42 -8.79 4.79
CA MET A 107 0.76 -8.79 6.21
C MET A 107 1.22 -7.43 6.73
N ALA A 108 1.89 -6.62 5.90
CA ALA A 108 2.27 -5.25 6.23
C ALA A 108 1.06 -4.29 6.23
N LEU A 109 0.10 -4.46 5.31
CA LEU A 109 -1.13 -3.66 5.24
C LEU A 109 -2.08 -3.94 6.41
N THR A 110 -2.07 -5.15 6.95
CA THR A 110 -2.89 -5.55 8.10
C THR A 110 -2.25 -5.21 9.45
N ARG A 111 -1.24 -4.31 9.46
CA ARG A 111 -0.69 -3.76 10.70
C ARG A 111 -1.79 -3.04 11.49
N PRO A 112 -1.81 -3.17 12.82
CA PRO A 112 -2.77 -2.43 13.62
C PRO A 112 -2.63 -0.92 13.43
N GLY A 113 -3.74 -0.21 13.31
CA GLY A 113 -3.75 1.23 13.00
C GLY A 113 -3.17 2.14 14.08
N TRP A 114 -2.94 1.62 15.30
CA TRP A 114 -2.27 2.35 16.38
C TRP A 114 -0.74 2.26 16.33
N GLU A 115 -0.16 1.40 15.49
CA GLU A 115 1.29 1.38 15.27
C GLU A 115 1.73 2.57 14.39
N PRO A 116 2.99 3.02 14.50
CA PRO A 116 3.49 4.13 13.71
C PRO A 116 3.35 3.87 12.20
N VAL A 117 2.64 4.76 11.50
CA VAL A 117 2.43 4.68 10.03
C VAL A 117 3.75 4.69 9.25
N THR A 118 4.79 5.33 9.80
CA THR A 118 6.12 5.40 9.19
C THR A 118 6.74 4.02 9.04
N LEU A 119 6.57 3.13 10.02
CA LEU A 119 7.07 1.76 9.98
C LEU A 119 6.40 0.96 8.86
N ALA A 120 5.08 1.04 8.75
CA ALA A 120 4.33 0.37 7.69
C ALA A 120 4.76 0.89 6.31
N ARG A 121 4.89 2.22 6.16
CA ARG A 121 5.35 2.85 4.91
C ARG A 121 6.74 2.40 4.49
N ASP A 122 7.68 2.36 5.43
CA ASP A 122 9.06 1.93 5.16
C ASP A 122 9.15 0.48 4.67
N GLU A 123 8.42 -0.42 5.31
CA GLU A 123 8.37 -1.83 4.89
C GLU A 123 7.66 -2.00 3.55
N LEU A 124 6.50 -1.36 3.37
CA LEU A 124 5.73 -1.42 2.12
C LEU A 124 6.54 -0.88 0.94
N ALA A 125 7.25 0.24 1.12
CA ALA A 125 8.08 0.81 0.08
C ALA A 125 9.10 -0.21 -0.44
N GLY A 126 9.81 -0.90 0.46
CA GLY A 126 10.78 -1.93 0.10
C GLY A 126 10.15 -3.16 -0.55
N LEU A 127 9.00 -3.62 -0.04
CA LEU A 127 8.29 -4.79 -0.58
C LEU A 127 7.74 -4.53 -1.98
N TYR A 128 7.08 -3.39 -2.20
CA TYR A 128 6.62 -2.98 -3.53
C TYR A 128 7.77 -2.84 -4.50
N ALA A 129 8.89 -2.23 -4.09
CA ALA A 129 10.05 -2.10 -4.96
C ALA A 129 10.60 -3.47 -5.40
N ASN A 130 10.64 -4.45 -4.50
CA ASN A 130 11.13 -5.79 -4.80
C ASN A 130 10.14 -6.62 -5.63
N ARG A 131 8.83 -6.46 -5.40
CA ARG A 131 7.80 -7.09 -6.23
C ARG A 131 7.77 -6.49 -7.65
N ALA A 132 7.95 -5.18 -7.78
CA ALA A 132 8.17 -4.52 -9.07
C ALA A 132 9.34 -5.15 -9.84
N GLN A 133 10.47 -5.40 -9.16
CA GLN A 133 11.61 -6.08 -9.78
C GLN A 133 11.25 -7.49 -10.27
N ALA A 134 10.47 -8.25 -9.50
CA ALA A 134 10.00 -9.58 -9.88
C ALA A 134 9.08 -9.54 -11.10
N TYR A 135 8.21 -8.54 -11.21
CA TYR A 135 7.38 -8.32 -12.40
C TYR A 135 8.21 -7.88 -13.62
N MET A 136 9.18 -6.99 -13.44
CA MET A 136 10.12 -6.61 -14.51
C MET A 136 10.89 -7.81 -15.07
N SER A 137 11.34 -8.73 -14.20
CA SER A 137 12.00 -9.98 -14.63
C SER A 137 11.07 -10.94 -15.38
N GLN A 138 9.75 -10.74 -15.28
CA GLN A 138 8.73 -11.46 -16.05
C GLN A 138 8.24 -10.66 -17.27
N GLN A 139 8.81 -9.49 -17.54
CA GLN A 139 8.34 -8.54 -18.56
C GLN A 139 6.89 -8.07 -18.34
N ALA A 140 6.37 -8.19 -17.12
CA ALA A 140 5.07 -7.68 -16.69
C ALA A 140 5.21 -6.18 -16.33
N TRP A 141 5.39 -5.35 -17.36
CA TRP A 141 5.77 -3.94 -17.19
C TRP A 141 4.68 -3.07 -16.55
N ALA A 142 3.41 -3.38 -16.79
CA ALA A 142 2.30 -2.60 -16.25
C ALA A 142 2.17 -2.79 -14.73
N GLU A 143 2.24 -4.05 -14.27
CA GLU A 143 2.24 -4.45 -12.87
C GLU A 143 3.50 -3.94 -12.16
N GLY A 144 4.66 -4.06 -12.82
CA GLY A 144 5.92 -3.50 -12.34
C GLY A 144 5.87 -1.99 -12.13
N LEU A 145 5.24 -1.25 -13.05
CA LEU A 145 5.02 0.18 -12.92
C LEU A 145 4.08 0.53 -11.77
N GLN A 146 2.97 -0.20 -11.62
CA GLN A 146 2.02 0.02 -10.53
C GLN A 146 2.71 -0.14 -9.17
N ASP A 147 3.49 -1.20 -8.99
CA ASP A 147 4.24 -1.44 -7.77
C ASP A 147 5.34 -0.40 -7.54
N ALA A 148 6.07 -0.01 -8.59
CA ALA A 148 7.07 1.04 -8.48
C ALA A 148 6.46 2.38 -8.05
N ARG A 149 5.28 2.74 -8.57
CA ARG A 149 4.52 3.93 -8.15
C ARG A 149 4.07 3.82 -6.69
N ALA A 150 3.52 2.67 -6.28
CA ALA A 150 3.14 2.44 -4.89
C ALA A 150 4.34 2.51 -3.93
N SER A 151 5.51 2.04 -4.37
CA SER A 151 6.76 2.11 -3.60
C SER A 151 7.21 3.54 -3.35
N VAL A 152 7.27 4.38 -4.39
CA VAL A 152 7.72 5.78 -4.25
C VAL A 152 6.68 6.64 -3.52
N GLU A 153 5.39 6.33 -3.63
CA GLU A 153 4.35 6.99 -2.85
C GLU A 153 4.45 6.65 -1.36
N ALA A 154 4.77 5.38 -1.02
CA ALA A 154 4.96 4.97 0.36
C ALA A 154 6.19 5.63 1.00
N LYS A 155 7.30 5.73 0.24
CA LYS A 155 8.53 6.39 0.67
C LYS A 155 9.20 7.08 -0.52
N PRO A 156 9.04 8.40 -0.68
CA PRO A 156 9.57 9.13 -1.83
C PRO A 156 11.07 9.45 -1.72
N VAL A 157 11.60 9.58 -0.50
CA VAL A 157 13.01 9.94 -0.22
C VAL A 157 13.81 8.72 0.21
N GLY A 158 15.02 8.55 -0.34
CA GLY A 158 15.88 7.39 -0.07
C GLY A 158 15.41 6.11 -0.77
N ASN A 159 14.60 6.23 -1.82
CA ASN A 159 14.00 5.15 -2.60
C ASN A 159 14.33 5.27 -4.10
N VAL A 160 15.61 5.52 -4.40
CA VAL A 160 16.16 5.58 -5.77
C VAL A 160 15.76 4.38 -6.62
N LYS A 161 15.76 3.16 -6.04
CA LYS A 161 15.41 1.94 -6.78
C LYS A 161 13.94 1.92 -7.21
N GLY A 162 13.02 2.45 -6.41
CA GLY A 162 11.61 2.58 -6.78
C GLY A 162 11.44 3.50 -7.99
N TRP A 163 12.09 4.68 -7.95
CA TRP A 163 12.11 5.63 -9.07
C TRP A 163 12.67 5.02 -10.36
N TRP A 164 13.82 4.34 -10.26
CA TRP A 164 14.49 3.72 -11.39
C TRP A 164 13.62 2.63 -12.04
N ARG A 165 13.03 1.74 -11.22
CA ARG A 165 12.18 0.63 -11.71
C ARG A 165 10.94 1.14 -12.42
N GLY A 166 10.27 2.16 -11.87
CA GLY A 166 9.09 2.76 -12.50
C GLY A 166 9.41 3.40 -13.85
N ALA A 167 10.51 4.15 -13.92
CA ALA A 167 10.98 4.75 -15.17
C ALA A 167 11.38 3.70 -16.21
N LYS A 168 12.05 2.62 -15.79
CA LYS A 168 12.41 1.52 -16.69
C LYS A 168 11.16 0.83 -17.24
N CYS A 169 10.16 0.55 -16.42
CA CYS A 169 8.89 -0.01 -16.89
C CYS A 169 8.19 0.90 -17.91
N LEU A 170 8.15 2.22 -17.66
CA LEU A 170 7.58 3.19 -18.62
C LEU A 170 8.34 3.19 -19.95
N SER A 171 9.67 3.11 -19.88
CA SER A 171 10.55 3.05 -21.05
C SER A 171 10.32 1.80 -21.90
N GLU A 172 10.24 0.62 -21.27
CA GLU A 172 9.96 -0.65 -21.96
C GLU A 172 8.55 -0.70 -22.58
N MET A 173 7.60 0.07 -22.02
CA MET A 173 6.26 0.25 -22.62
C MET A 173 6.21 1.33 -23.70
N GLY A 174 7.35 1.97 -24.04
CA GLY A 174 7.41 3.06 -25.03
C GLY A 174 6.79 4.39 -24.57
N ARG A 175 6.46 4.53 -23.28
CA ARG A 175 5.86 5.73 -22.69
C ARG A 175 6.95 6.72 -22.27
N TRP A 176 7.73 7.18 -23.24
CA TRP A 176 8.97 7.94 -23.03
C TRP A 176 8.76 9.27 -22.30
N ASP A 177 7.74 10.04 -22.66
CA ASP A 177 7.45 11.32 -21.99
C ASP A 177 7.10 11.17 -20.52
N GLU A 178 6.31 10.14 -20.19
CA GLU A 178 5.99 9.81 -18.81
C GLU A 178 7.22 9.32 -18.04
N ALA A 179 8.08 8.50 -18.68
CA ALA A 179 9.34 8.06 -18.09
C ALA A 179 10.23 9.25 -17.73
N ARG A 180 10.33 10.23 -18.63
CA ARG A 180 11.10 11.46 -18.42
C ARG A 180 10.55 12.24 -17.23
N GLY A 181 9.25 12.52 -17.21
CA GLY A 181 8.60 13.23 -16.10
C GLY A 181 8.66 12.47 -14.77
N PHE A 182 8.70 11.14 -14.80
CA PHE A 182 8.87 10.32 -13.59
C PHE A 182 10.30 10.41 -13.03
N LEU A 183 11.32 10.33 -13.89
CA LEU A 183 12.73 10.47 -13.49
C LEU A 183 13.08 11.86 -13.00
N THR A 184 12.61 12.91 -13.68
CA THR A 184 12.86 14.29 -13.25
C THR A 184 12.33 14.51 -11.83
N ARG A 185 11.10 14.06 -11.55
CA ARG A 185 10.52 14.13 -10.19
C ARG A 185 11.36 13.35 -9.17
N GLY A 186 11.77 12.14 -9.50
CA GLY A 186 12.63 11.33 -8.62
C GLY A 186 13.97 12.02 -8.31
N LEU A 187 14.61 12.62 -9.31
CA LEU A 187 15.87 13.35 -9.16
C LEU A 187 15.73 14.63 -8.33
N ASP A 188 14.61 15.33 -8.45
CA ASP A 188 14.34 16.54 -7.67
C ASP A 188 14.08 16.20 -6.19
N ILE A 189 13.50 15.03 -5.89
CA ILE A 189 13.23 14.54 -4.53
C ILE A 189 14.47 13.93 -3.87
N GLU A 190 15.16 13.01 -4.56
CA GLU A 190 16.35 12.31 -4.02
C GLU A 190 17.58 13.21 -3.96
N GLY A 191 17.59 14.28 -4.76
CA GLY A 191 18.73 15.16 -4.94
C GLY A 191 19.73 14.59 -5.94
N ARG A 192 20.14 15.42 -6.91
CA ARG A 192 21.00 15.03 -8.04
C ARG A 192 22.43 14.63 -7.68
N VAL A 193 22.83 14.83 -6.42
CA VAL A 193 24.19 14.57 -5.91
C VAL A 193 24.25 13.29 -5.07
N ALA A 194 23.10 12.70 -4.72
CA ALA A 194 23.07 11.44 -3.99
C ALA A 194 23.71 10.31 -4.84
N GLU A 195 24.38 9.35 -4.19
CA GLU A 195 25.05 8.23 -4.88
C GLU A 195 24.11 7.47 -5.84
N GLY A 196 22.83 7.33 -5.49
CA GLY A 196 21.83 6.70 -6.36
C GLY A 196 21.31 7.57 -7.51
N ALA A 197 21.58 8.88 -7.51
CA ALA A 197 21.16 9.77 -8.59
C ALA A 197 21.89 9.47 -9.92
N LYS A 198 23.09 8.88 -9.85
CA LYS A 198 23.86 8.49 -11.05
C LYS A 198 23.08 7.51 -11.94
N ASP A 199 22.45 6.50 -11.33
CA ASP A 199 21.66 5.50 -12.05
C ASP A 199 20.39 6.11 -12.67
N LEU A 200 19.76 7.06 -11.96
CA LEU A 200 18.59 7.79 -12.46
C LEU A 200 18.95 8.73 -13.62
N LEU A 201 20.10 9.42 -13.53
CA LEU A 201 20.62 10.30 -14.59
C LEU A 201 21.00 9.50 -15.84
N ALA A 202 21.64 8.33 -15.66
CA ALA A 202 21.96 7.44 -16.77
C ALA A 202 20.69 6.99 -17.51
N LEU A 203 19.68 6.53 -16.76
CA LEU A 203 18.39 6.14 -17.36
C LEU A 203 17.67 7.34 -17.98
N LEU A 204 17.80 8.55 -17.42
CA LEU A 204 17.21 9.76 -18.00
C LEU A 204 17.81 10.06 -19.38
N ALA A 205 19.12 9.93 -19.54
CA ALA A 205 19.77 10.11 -20.84
C ALA A 205 19.26 9.08 -21.88
N GLU A 206 19.08 7.82 -21.50
CA GLU A 206 18.48 6.80 -22.35
C GLU A 206 17.03 7.15 -22.76
N VAL A 207 16.24 7.64 -21.80
CA VAL A 207 14.86 8.07 -22.03
C VAL A 207 14.79 9.27 -22.95
N GLU A 208 15.67 10.26 -22.79
CA GLU A 208 15.73 11.43 -23.68
C GLU A 208 16.03 11.04 -25.12
N GLU A 209 16.93 10.08 -25.32
CA GLU A 209 17.18 9.51 -26.66
C GLU A 209 15.99 8.71 -27.18
N GLY A 210 15.27 8.00 -26.31
CA GLY A 210 13.99 7.37 -26.62
C GLY A 210 12.93 8.38 -27.10
N VAL A 211 12.79 9.52 -26.41
CA VAL A 211 11.87 10.60 -26.80
C VAL A 211 12.23 11.15 -28.18
N LYS A 212 13.51 11.42 -28.46
CA LYS A 212 13.94 11.92 -29.78
C LYS A 212 13.63 10.93 -30.89
N ARG A 213 13.91 9.64 -30.67
CA ARG A 213 13.60 8.57 -31.64
C ARG A 213 12.10 8.44 -31.89
N ALA A 214 11.29 8.51 -30.83
CA ALA A 214 9.83 8.45 -30.95
C ALA A 214 9.25 9.67 -31.67
N ALA A 215 9.84 10.86 -31.48
CA ALA A 215 9.42 12.07 -32.18
C ALA A 215 9.82 12.12 -33.67
N ALA A 216 10.81 11.31 -34.06
CA ALA A 216 11.30 11.22 -35.43
C ALA A 216 10.63 10.09 -36.25
N ALA A 217 9.83 9.23 -35.62
CA ALA A 217 9.08 8.14 -36.24
C ALA A 217 7.65 8.56 -36.56
#